data_AF-A0A2J6IZ89-F1
#
_entry.id   AF-A0A2J6IZ89-F1
#
_cell.length_a   1.000
_cell.length_b   1.000
_cell.length_c   1.000
_cell.angle_alpha   90.00
_cell.angle_beta   90.00
_cell.angle_gamma   90.00
#
_symmetry.space_group_name_H-M   'P 1'
#
loop_
_entity.id
_entity.type
_entity.pdbx_description
1 polymer ?
#
loop_
_entity_poly.entity_id
_entity_poly.type
_entity_poly.pdbx_seq_one_letter_code
_entity_poly.pdbx_strand_id
1 'polypeptide(L)'
;VDLTVTKEGPGYSKTGDTVIYNVTIMNNADDATITSVTDQNFVDGLYSIKAAYDADCPATILSGDSCSFTFQRVTQVGDPDPFLDEVVVQAEDAFGNASSASDDHSVDLIAPSLTVTKSCLSEPVPEGQSANFQIDITNTGDVELDIDVIDALLGINESTTIHPDDGGCAYDADPSDGCLRFEAGTTATGDSVYNMVDVNWDLPDYYGLTNDGTESDDDTCDVEQEDGATRTIGFWRTHGSDGDIFDGAVEFGYTCHVFEDHLGGTANLGWKVLNDCSDVFGIFQAAVAKESDGDKRNNICKAQLQGSWQLLAAMLNDSLTNGTPLSDELKTAMQDALADADDASGKKEKRKAMKKIKQLAGQLGDYNESGDDVAIIDADGTMIPHADPNGTRSYADDTIADCN
;
A
#
# COMPACT_ATOMS: atom_id res chain seq x y z
N VAL A 1 -4.75 58.08 -43.87
CA VAL A 1 -4.31 56.78 -43.28
C VAL A 1 -5.52 55.99 -42.78
N ASP A 2 -5.57 54.69 -43.06
CA ASP A 2 -6.57 53.74 -42.54
C ASP A 2 -5.89 52.39 -42.30
N LEU A 3 -6.01 51.84 -41.09
CA LEU A 3 -5.29 50.64 -40.67
C LEU A 3 -6.26 49.55 -40.22
N THR A 4 -5.89 48.31 -40.51
CA THR A 4 -6.49 47.13 -39.87
C THR A 4 -5.39 46.36 -39.16
N VAL A 5 -5.64 46.00 -37.91
CA VAL A 5 -4.77 45.15 -37.10
C VAL A 5 -5.51 43.85 -36.86
N THR A 6 -4.81 42.72 -36.96
CA THR A 6 -5.31 41.43 -36.50
C THR A 6 -4.28 40.80 -35.58
N LYS A 7 -4.72 40.28 -34.43
CA LYS A 7 -3.91 39.60 -33.44
C LYS A 7 -4.46 38.19 -33.25
N GLU A 8 -3.59 37.20 -33.37
CA GLU A 8 -3.95 35.79 -33.20
C GLU A 8 -3.01 35.14 -32.19
N GLY A 9 -3.52 34.15 -31.46
CA GLY A 9 -2.78 33.34 -30.48
C GLY A 9 -3.47 31.99 -30.21
N PRO A 10 -2.92 31.17 -29.30
CA PRO A 10 -3.58 29.93 -28.87
C PRO A 10 -4.86 30.22 -28.07
N GLY A 11 -5.82 29.29 -28.09
CA GLY A 11 -7.04 29.40 -27.29
C GLY A 11 -6.84 29.09 -25.80
N TYR A 12 -5.90 28.19 -25.49
CA TYR A 12 -5.61 27.70 -24.14
C TYR A 12 -4.11 27.77 -23.84
N SER A 13 -3.76 27.93 -22.58
CA SER A 13 -2.39 27.79 -22.07
C SER A 13 -2.43 27.44 -20.58
N LYS A 14 -1.29 27.10 -19.97
CA LYS A 14 -1.18 26.94 -18.51
C LYS A 14 -0.23 27.97 -17.95
N THR A 15 -0.23 28.13 -16.63
CA THR A 15 0.78 28.95 -15.95
C THR A 15 2.20 28.43 -16.21
N GLY A 16 3.11 29.31 -16.63
CA GLY A 16 4.50 28.98 -16.94
C GLY A 16 4.75 28.62 -18.41
N ASP A 17 3.72 28.40 -19.21
CA ASP A 17 3.83 28.16 -20.64
C ASP A 17 4.18 29.45 -21.40
N THR A 18 4.82 29.29 -22.56
CA THR A 18 5.08 30.40 -23.49
C THR A 18 3.96 30.52 -24.49
N VAL A 19 3.23 31.63 -24.45
CA VAL A 19 2.23 32.01 -25.44
C VAL A 19 2.89 32.81 -26.55
N ILE A 20 2.63 32.44 -27.80
CA ILE A 20 3.12 33.13 -28.99
C ILE A 20 1.95 33.83 -29.69
N TYR A 21 2.10 35.12 -29.93
CA TYR A 21 1.13 35.94 -30.66
C TYR A 21 1.66 36.31 -32.05
N ASN A 22 0.75 36.31 -33.03
CA ASN A 22 1.00 36.79 -34.38
C ASN A 22 0.16 38.04 -34.63
N VAL A 23 0.81 39.15 -34.97
CA VAL A 23 0.13 40.42 -35.29
C VAL A 23 0.34 40.74 -36.76
N THR A 24 -0.74 41.10 -37.46
CA THR A 24 -0.69 41.60 -38.84
C THR A 24 -1.25 43.02 -38.89
N ILE A 25 -0.52 43.93 -39.52
CA ILE A 25 -0.92 45.32 -39.75
C ILE A 25 -1.10 45.51 -41.24
N MET A 26 -2.28 45.94 -41.67
CA MET A 26 -2.62 46.24 -43.07
C MET A 26 -2.93 47.72 -43.24
N ASN A 27 -2.38 48.35 -44.27
CA ASN A 27 -2.73 49.72 -44.66
C ASN A 27 -3.77 49.71 -45.80
N ASN A 28 -4.96 50.24 -45.53
CA ASN A 28 -6.09 50.25 -46.47
C ASN A 28 -6.23 51.56 -47.25
N ALA A 29 -5.39 52.56 -46.99
CA ALA A 29 -5.46 53.89 -47.61
C ALA A 29 -4.08 54.32 -48.13
N ASP A 30 -3.78 55.63 -48.14
CA ASP A 30 -2.47 56.17 -48.52
C ASP A 30 -1.34 55.70 -47.58
N ASP A 31 -0.10 55.81 -48.02
CA ASP A 31 1.11 55.44 -47.26
C ASP A 31 1.07 55.92 -45.80
N ALA A 32 1.29 54.99 -44.87
CA ALA A 32 1.15 55.20 -43.44
C ALA A 32 2.48 54.97 -42.72
N THR A 33 2.94 55.93 -41.93
CA THR A 33 4.12 55.80 -41.07
C THR A 33 3.68 55.43 -39.67
N ILE A 34 4.08 54.26 -39.18
CA ILE A 34 3.74 53.78 -37.84
C ILE A 34 4.51 54.62 -36.81
N THR A 35 3.80 55.22 -35.87
CA THR A 35 4.35 56.08 -34.82
C THR A 35 4.53 55.33 -33.50
N SER A 36 3.66 54.34 -33.21
CA SER A 36 3.83 53.44 -32.06
C SER A 36 3.09 52.11 -32.25
N VAL A 37 3.69 51.04 -31.72
CA VAL A 37 3.03 49.76 -31.49
C VAL A 37 3.17 49.44 -30.01
N THR A 38 2.05 49.27 -29.32
CA THR A 38 2.02 49.05 -27.86
C THR A 38 1.11 47.89 -27.51
N ASP A 39 1.49 47.16 -26.45
CA ASP A 39 0.66 46.13 -25.83
C ASP A 39 0.70 46.35 -24.31
N GLN A 40 -0.47 46.31 -23.67
CA GLN A 40 -0.63 46.68 -22.26
C GLN A 40 -0.16 45.62 -21.27
N ASN A 41 -0.11 44.34 -21.66
CA ASN A 41 0.30 43.25 -20.76
C ASN A 41 1.74 42.80 -20.99
N PHE A 42 2.43 43.44 -21.92
CA PHE A 42 3.81 43.12 -22.24
C PHE A 42 4.79 43.91 -21.39
N VAL A 43 5.22 43.33 -20.27
CA VAL A 43 6.14 43.98 -19.32
C VAL A 43 7.45 43.21 -19.09
N ASP A 44 7.62 41.96 -19.58
CA ASP A 44 8.87 41.20 -19.42
C ASP A 44 9.05 40.06 -20.45
N GLY A 45 10.28 39.81 -20.93
CA GLY A 45 10.63 38.71 -21.86
C GLY A 45 11.65 39.02 -22.97
N LEU A 46 12.25 37.94 -23.55
CA LEU A 46 13.39 37.95 -24.52
C LEU A 46 13.14 38.71 -25.84
N TYR A 47 11.86 38.93 -26.21
CA TYR A 47 11.42 39.63 -27.42
C TYR A 47 10.31 40.64 -27.08
N SER A 48 10.67 41.91 -26.87
CA SER A 48 9.68 42.98 -26.69
C SER A 48 8.88 43.25 -27.96
N ILE A 49 7.61 43.66 -27.84
CA ILE A 49 6.76 44.03 -28.99
C ILE A 49 7.46 45.01 -29.94
N LYS A 50 8.16 46.00 -29.39
CA LYS A 50 8.94 46.97 -30.17
C LYS A 50 10.08 46.29 -30.95
N ALA A 51 10.82 45.38 -30.30
CA ALA A 51 11.93 44.69 -30.95
C ALA A 51 11.46 43.72 -32.06
N ALA A 52 10.35 43.02 -31.84
CA ALA A 52 9.74 42.15 -32.85
C ALA A 52 9.24 42.95 -34.05
N TYR A 53 8.47 44.01 -33.80
CA TYR A 53 8.00 44.92 -34.84
C TYR A 53 9.16 45.54 -35.63
N ASP A 54 10.18 46.09 -34.96
CA ASP A 54 11.33 46.74 -35.62
C ASP A 54 12.12 45.77 -36.52
N ALA A 55 12.05 44.46 -36.26
CA ALA A 55 12.74 43.44 -37.03
C ALA A 55 11.99 43.07 -38.32
N ASP A 56 10.66 42.95 -38.24
CA ASP A 56 9.86 42.31 -39.29
C ASP A 56 8.95 43.30 -40.06
N CYS A 57 8.74 44.51 -39.54
CA CYS A 57 7.90 45.54 -40.16
C CYS A 57 8.70 46.80 -40.55
N PRO A 58 8.43 47.38 -41.73
CA PRO A 58 8.99 48.67 -42.11
C PRO A 58 8.32 49.83 -41.35
N ALA A 59 9.05 50.93 -41.15
CA ALA A 59 8.50 52.13 -40.49
C ALA A 59 7.32 52.78 -41.26
N THR A 60 7.28 52.61 -42.58
CA THR A 60 6.18 53.06 -43.45
C THR A 60 5.61 51.88 -44.22
N ILE A 61 4.31 51.67 -44.13
CA ILE A 61 3.57 50.65 -44.86
C ILE A 61 2.88 51.34 -46.05
N LEU A 62 3.21 50.91 -47.27
CA LEU A 62 2.65 51.50 -48.49
C LEU A 62 1.15 51.19 -48.62
N SER A 63 0.46 51.96 -49.44
CA SER A 63 -0.94 51.73 -49.75
C SER A 63 -1.22 50.30 -50.24
N GLY A 64 -2.06 49.56 -49.51
CA GLY A 64 -2.44 48.17 -49.83
C GLY A 64 -1.45 47.10 -49.35
N ASP A 65 -0.32 47.48 -48.74
CA ASP A 65 0.65 46.54 -48.18
C ASP A 65 0.29 46.15 -46.73
N SER A 66 0.87 45.04 -46.28
CA SER A 66 0.79 44.58 -44.90
C SER A 66 2.16 44.10 -44.39
N CYS A 67 2.35 44.11 -43.07
CA CYS A 67 3.47 43.44 -42.43
C CYS A 67 2.96 42.62 -41.23
N SER A 68 3.73 41.60 -40.84
CA SER A 68 3.40 40.74 -39.71
C SER A 68 4.63 40.51 -38.85
N PHE A 69 4.44 40.40 -37.54
CA PHE A 69 5.51 40.10 -36.59
C PHE A 69 4.96 39.22 -35.47
N THR A 70 5.85 38.46 -34.83
CA THR A 70 5.48 37.60 -33.70
C THR A 70 6.18 38.03 -32.43
N PHE A 71 5.50 37.98 -31.31
CA PHE A 71 6.11 38.13 -29.98
C PHE A 71 5.56 37.08 -29.03
N GLN A 72 6.27 36.86 -27.92
CA GLN A 72 5.94 35.80 -26.98
C GLN A 72 5.97 36.30 -25.55
N ARG A 73 5.10 35.75 -24.72
CA ARG A 73 5.01 36.04 -23.30
C ARG A 73 4.90 34.72 -22.53
N VAL A 74 5.59 34.63 -21.39
CA VAL A 74 5.43 33.52 -20.45
C VAL A 74 4.29 33.84 -19.49
N THR A 75 3.27 33.00 -19.41
CA THR A 75 2.16 33.15 -18.45
C THR A 75 2.69 33.03 -17.02
N GLN A 76 2.15 33.83 -16.12
CA GLN A 76 2.61 33.95 -14.73
C GLN A 76 1.52 33.54 -13.75
N VAL A 77 1.95 33.10 -12.56
CA VAL A 77 1.03 32.88 -11.44
C VAL A 77 0.30 34.19 -11.14
N GLY A 78 -1.03 34.15 -11.14
CA GLY A 78 -1.88 35.30 -10.87
C GLY A 78 -2.20 36.16 -12.09
N ASP A 79 -1.81 35.73 -13.30
CA ASP A 79 -2.42 36.26 -14.52
C ASP A 79 -3.95 36.11 -14.45
N PRO A 80 -4.71 37.09 -14.96
CA PRO A 80 -6.16 36.96 -15.04
C PRO A 80 -6.52 35.80 -15.97
N ASP A 81 -7.62 35.13 -15.64
CA ASP A 81 -8.19 34.07 -16.45
C ASP A 81 -9.64 34.46 -16.87
N PRO A 82 -9.91 34.62 -18.18
CA PRO A 82 -8.98 34.47 -19.29
C PRO A 82 -7.96 35.63 -19.38
N PHE A 83 -6.78 35.33 -19.92
CA PHE A 83 -5.72 36.30 -20.18
C PHE A 83 -5.98 37.06 -21.47
N LEU A 84 -6.45 38.31 -21.35
CA LEU A 84 -6.71 39.22 -22.47
C LEU A 84 -5.47 40.01 -22.85
N ASP A 85 -5.07 39.95 -24.12
CA ASP A 85 -3.90 40.65 -24.67
C ASP A 85 -4.28 41.57 -25.83
N GLU A 86 -4.02 42.88 -25.72
CA GLU A 86 -4.46 43.89 -26.72
C GLU A 86 -3.26 44.62 -27.31
N VAL A 87 -3.20 44.67 -28.65
CA VAL A 87 -2.21 45.44 -29.39
C VAL A 87 -2.86 46.68 -29.99
N VAL A 88 -2.25 47.84 -29.76
CA VAL A 88 -2.65 49.12 -30.32
C VAL A 88 -1.55 49.65 -31.24
N VAL A 89 -1.93 50.01 -32.46
CA VAL A 89 -1.06 50.58 -33.49
C VAL A 89 -1.51 51.99 -33.81
N GLN A 90 -0.59 52.94 -33.76
CA GLN A 90 -0.79 54.33 -34.17
C GLN A 90 0.05 54.62 -35.41
N ALA A 91 -0.51 55.38 -36.35
CA ALA A 91 0.21 55.80 -37.56
C ALA A 91 -0.24 57.18 -38.06
N GLU A 92 0.60 57.81 -38.87
CA GLU A 92 0.33 59.08 -39.54
C GLU A 92 0.58 58.98 -41.05
N ASP A 93 -0.23 59.67 -41.86
CA ASP A 93 0.10 59.87 -43.28
C ASP A 93 1.05 61.05 -43.51
N ALA A 94 1.47 61.26 -44.75
CA ALA A 94 2.39 62.34 -45.14
C ALA A 94 1.86 63.76 -44.85
N PHE A 95 0.56 63.93 -44.57
CA PHE A 95 -0.06 65.20 -44.23
C PHE A 95 -0.26 65.38 -42.71
N GLY A 96 0.16 64.39 -41.91
CA GLY A 96 0.04 64.39 -40.45
C GLY A 96 -1.36 64.02 -39.95
N ASN A 97 -2.21 63.40 -40.79
CA ASN A 97 -3.45 62.83 -40.26
C ASN A 97 -3.13 61.54 -39.52
N ALA A 98 -3.60 61.41 -38.29
CA ALA A 98 -3.39 60.23 -37.46
C ALA A 98 -4.49 59.19 -37.63
N SER A 99 -4.14 57.92 -37.47
CA SER A 99 -5.05 56.78 -37.32
C SER A 99 -4.59 55.86 -36.21
N SER A 100 -5.56 55.20 -35.58
CA SER A 100 -5.39 54.21 -34.54
C SER A 100 -6.16 52.96 -34.94
N ALA A 101 -5.52 51.79 -34.83
CA ALA A 101 -6.19 50.51 -34.94
C ALA A 101 -5.70 49.60 -33.81
N SER A 102 -6.58 48.77 -33.28
CA SER A 102 -6.24 47.77 -32.27
C SER A 102 -6.94 46.46 -32.55
N ASP A 103 -6.37 45.39 -32.02
CA ASP A 103 -7.00 44.08 -31.95
C ASP A 103 -6.52 43.35 -30.69
N ASP A 104 -7.39 42.50 -30.16
CA ASP A 104 -7.14 41.74 -28.94
C ASP A 104 -7.27 40.22 -29.18
N HIS A 105 -6.62 39.45 -28.31
CA HIS A 105 -6.72 37.99 -28.28
C HIS A 105 -6.79 37.53 -26.82
N SER A 106 -7.68 36.59 -26.54
CA SER A 106 -7.90 36.02 -25.21
C SER A 106 -7.38 34.59 -25.15
N VAL A 107 -6.63 34.27 -24.09
CA VAL A 107 -6.11 32.93 -23.81
C VAL A 107 -6.68 32.43 -22.49
N ASP A 108 -7.35 31.29 -22.50
CA ASP A 108 -7.89 30.63 -21.31
C ASP A 108 -6.75 29.90 -20.56
N LEU A 109 -6.54 30.22 -19.27
CA LEU A 109 -5.41 29.75 -18.47
C LEU A 109 -5.83 28.61 -17.54
N ILE A 110 -5.73 27.38 -18.05
CA ILE A 110 -6.23 26.20 -17.35
C ILE A 110 -5.25 25.67 -16.29
N ALA A 111 -5.80 25.14 -15.21
CA ALA A 111 -5.12 24.57 -14.03
C ALA A 111 -5.68 23.17 -13.69
N PRO A 112 -5.34 22.13 -14.48
CA PRO A 112 -5.72 20.75 -14.17
C PRO A 112 -5.10 20.27 -12.85
N SER A 113 -5.89 19.55 -12.05
CA SER A 113 -5.46 18.96 -10.79
C SER A 113 -6.38 17.81 -10.38
N LEU A 114 -5.83 16.74 -9.81
CA LEU A 114 -6.56 15.57 -9.36
C LEU A 114 -6.15 15.23 -7.93
N THR A 115 -7.06 14.67 -7.16
CA THR A 115 -6.78 14.12 -5.82
C THR A 115 -7.39 12.74 -5.72
N VAL A 116 -6.63 11.79 -5.18
CA VAL A 116 -7.05 10.41 -4.95
C VAL A 116 -6.88 10.11 -3.47
N THR A 117 -7.89 9.47 -2.87
CA THR A 117 -7.78 8.95 -1.51
C THR A 117 -8.27 7.51 -1.46
N LYS A 118 -7.63 6.69 -0.65
CA LYS A 118 -7.98 5.29 -0.42
C LYS A 118 -8.10 5.03 1.08
N SER A 119 -9.11 4.26 1.46
CA SER A 119 -9.28 3.86 2.86
C SER A 119 -9.80 2.43 3.00
N CYS A 120 -9.29 1.72 3.99
CA CYS A 120 -9.87 0.48 4.48
C CYS A 120 -11.15 0.79 5.26
N LEU A 121 -12.25 0.15 4.89
CA LEU A 121 -13.54 0.29 5.57
C LEU A 121 -13.80 -0.82 6.61
N SER A 122 -12.97 -1.86 6.63
CA SER A 122 -13.21 -3.11 7.38
C SER A 122 -12.05 -3.41 8.32
N GLU A 123 -11.82 -2.54 9.31
CA GLU A 123 -10.71 -2.72 10.27
C GLU A 123 -11.19 -2.88 11.73
N PRO A 124 -10.78 -3.97 12.43
CA PRO A 124 -10.10 -5.14 11.87
C PRO A 124 -11.08 -6.03 11.06
N VAL A 125 -10.57 -6.76 10.07
CA VAL A 125 -11.35 -7.73 9.27
C VAL A 125 -11.04 -9.16 9.72
N PRO A 126 -12.04 -9.99 10.05
CA PRO A 126 -11.77 -11.39 10.36
C PRO A 126 -11.15 -12.14 9.18
N GLU A 127 -10.20 -13.06 9.43
CA GLU A 127 -9.59 -13.85 8.36
C GLU A 127 -10.65 -14.60 7.52
N GLY A 128 -10.47 -14.60 6.20
CA GLY A 128 -11.41 -15.19 5.24
C GLY A 128 -12.65 -14.33 4.93
N GLN A 129 -12.87 -13.21 5.63
CA GLN A 129 -13.92 -12.24 5.29
C GLN A 129 -13.46 -11.23 4.23
N SER A 130 -14.37 -10.37 3.78
CA SER A 130 -14.07 -9.34 2.77
C SER A 130 -13.44 -8.11 3.41
N ALA A 131 -12.16 -7.86 3.11
CA ALA A 131 -11.48 -6.59 3.36
C ALA A 131 -11.95 -5.58 2.31
N ASN A 132 -12.80 -4.63 2.71
CA ASN A 132 -13.39 -3.65 1.79
C ASN A 132 -12.61 -2.34 1.80
N PHE A 133 -12.35 -1.80 0.61
CA PHE A 133 -11.69 -0.51 0.41
C PHE A 133 -12.63 0.46 -0.29
N GLN A 134 -12.51 1.74 0.08
CA GLN A 134 -13.11 2.87 -0.62
C GLN A 134 -12.01 3.67 -1.30
N ILE A 135 -12.22 3.99 -2.58
CA ILE A 135 -11.36 4.88 -3.36
C ILE A 135 -12.21 6.07 -3.77
N ASP A 136 -11.81 7.27 -3.37
CA ASP A 136 -12.43 8.53 -3.75
C ASP A 136 -11.48 9.32 -4.64
N ILE A 137 -11.97 9.73 -5.81
CA ILE A 137 -11.25 10.54 -6.79
C ILE A 137 -11.98 11.86 -6.93
N THR A 138 -11.26 12.98 -6.92
CA THR A 138 -11.81 14.33 -7.09
C THR A 138 -10.95 15.12 -8.06
N ASN A 139 -11.57 15.69 -9.10
CA ASN A 139 -10.92 16.66 -9.97
C ASN A 139 -10.98 18.04 -9.31
N THR A 140 -9.86 18.46 -8.72
CA THR A 140 -9.71 19.74 -8.04
C THR A 140 -9.22 20.85 -8.97
N GLY A 141 -9.02 20.53 -10.25
CA GLY A 141 -8.71 21.49 -11.30
C GLY A 141 -9.94 22.23 -11.83
N ASP A 142 -9.73 23.02 -12.88
CA ASP A 142 -10.74 23.86 -13.53
C ASP A 142 -11.20 23.32 -14.91
N VAL A 143 -10.63 22.20 -15.34
CA VAL A 143 -10.92 21.55 -16.62
C VAL A 143 -11.17 20.06 -16.46
N GLU A 144 -11.89 19.49 -17.41
CA GLU A 144 -12.12 18.05 -17.42
C GLU A 144 -10.84 17.27 -17.72
N LEU A 145 -10.72 16.08 -17.15
CA LEU A 145 -9.56 15.19 -17.28
C LEU A 145 -10.02 13.82 -17.77
N ASP A 146 -9.28 13.23 -18.70
CA ASP A 146 -9.43 11.82 -19.05
C ASP A 146 -8.59 11.01 -18.05
N ILE A 147 -9.20 10.05 -17.35
CA ILE A 147 -8.55 9.27 -16.30
C ILE A 147 -8.59 7.77 -16.58
N ASP A 148 -7.54 7.07 -16.15
CA ASP A 148 -7.42 5.60 -16.11
C ASP A 148 -7.18 5.15 -14.67
N VAL A 149 -8.18 4.51 -14.06
CA VAL A 149 -8.15 4.02 -12.67
C VAL A 149 -7.73 2.56 -12.64
N ILE A 150 -6.61 2.27 -11.98
CA ILE A 150 -6.02 0.93 -11.92
C ILE A 150 -5.83 0.51 -10.45
N ASP A 151 -6.49 -0.58 -10.06
CA ASP A 151 -6.25 -1.28 -8.80
C ASP A 151 -6.13 -2.79 -9.09
N ALA A 152 -4.91 -3.31 -8.98
CA ALA A 152 -4.63 -4.70 -9.33
C ALA A 152 -5.22 -5.72 -8.34
N LEU A 153 -5.36 -5.36 -7.06
CA LEU A 153 -5.87 -6.27 -6.03
C LEU A 153 -7.39 -6.39 -6.09
N LEU A 154 -8.08 -5.27 -6.31
CA LEU A 154 -9.54 -5.20 -6.46
C LEU A 154 -9.99 -5.52 -7.89
N GLY A 155 -9.06 -5.57 -8.85
CA GLY A 155 -9.36 -5.85 -10.26
C GLY A 155 -10.02 -4.68 -10.98
N ILE A 156 -9.78 -3.44 -10.55
CA ILE A 156 -10.31 -2.23 -11.18
C ILE A 156 -9.37 -1.83 -12.32
N ASN A 157 -9.97 -1.60 -13.49
CA ASN A 157 -9.31 -1.08 -14.68
C ASN A 157 -10.36 -0.35 -15.53
N GLU A 158 -10.66 0.88 -15.13
CA GLU A 158 -11.76 1.68 -15.68
C GLU A 158 -11.23 3.02 -16.21
N SER A 159 -11.74 3.44 -17.36
CA SER A 159 -11.37 4.71 -18.00
C SER A 159 -12.59 5.60 -18.18
N THR A 160 -12.48 6.88 -17.85
CA THR A 160 -13.58 7.84 -18.00
C THR A 160 -13.06 9.28 -18.05
N THR A 161 -13.92 10.22 -18.43
CA THR A 161 -13.66 11.66 -18.30
C THR A 161 -14.32 12.17 -17.02
N ILE A 162 -13.59 12.92 -16.20
CA ILE A 162 -14.07 13.53 -14.95
C ILE A 162 -14.12 15.06 -15.07
N HIS A 163 -15.27 15.64 -14.78
CA HIS A 163 -15.46 17.09 -14.84
C HIS A 163 -14.80 17.79 -13.63
N PRO A 164 -14.60 19.12 -13.65
CA PRO A 164 -14.20 19.86 -12.44
C PRO A 164 -15.23 19.73 -11.32
N ASP A 165 -14.79 19.61 -10.07
CA ASP A 165 -15.67 19.66 -8.90
C ASP A 165 -16.35 21.03 -8.80
N ASP A 166 -17.68 21.04 -8.85
CA ASP A 166 -18.51 22.24 -8.74
C ASP A 166 -18.96 22.53 -7.29
N GLY A 167 -18.42 21.79 -6.32
CA GLY A 167 -18.82 21.77 -4.91
C GLY A 167 -19.99 20.82 -4.62
N GLY A 168 -20.39 20.02 -5.62
CA GLY A 168 -21.52 19.10 -5.60
C GLY A 168 -21.20 17.63 -5.36
N CYS A 169 -19.94 17.26 -5.15
CA CYS A 169 -19.46 15.88 -5.08
C CYS A 169 -20.38 14.92 -4.29
N ALA A 170 -21.02 14.01 -5.02
CA ALA A 170 -21.87 12.95 -4.51
C ALA A 170 -21.10 11.65 -4.21
N TYR A 171 -19.91 11.50 -4.80
CA TYR A 171 -19.08 10.29 -4.71
C TYR A 171 -19.87 9.03 -5.07
N ASP A 172 -20.40 9.01 -6.29
CA ASP A 172 -21.03 7.83 -6.87
C ASP A 172 -20.28 7.41 -8.15
N ALA A 173 -20.98 6.74 -9.07
CA ALA A 173 -20.39 6.26 -10.32
C ALA A 173 -20.51 7.26 -11.48
N ASP A 174 -21.07 8.45 -11.24
CA ASP A 174 -21.24 9.52 -12.22
C ASP A 174 -20.10 10.56 -12.08
N PRO A 175 -19.19 10.64 -13.06
CA PRO A 175 -18.05 11.56 -13.00
C PRO A 175 -18.42 13.02 -13.31
N SER A 176 -19.70 13.32 -13.58
CA SER A 176 -20.14 14.64 -14.06
C SER A 176 -20.16 15.73 -13.00
N ASP A 177 -20.15 15.37 -11.72
CA ASP A 177 -20.02 16.31 -10.59
C ASP A 177 -18.57 16.51 -10.14
N GLY A 178 -17.62 15.90 -10.85
CA GLY A 178 -16.18 15.99 -10.62
C GLY A 178 -15.64 15.06 -9.54
N CYS A 179 -16.44 14.11 -9.08
CA CYS A 179 -16.03 13.08 -8.15
C CYS A 179 -16.40 11.67 -8.62
N LEU A 180 -15.63 10.68 -8.20
CA LEU A 180 -15.95 9.26 -8.39
C LEU A 180 -15.62 8.48 -7.14
N ARG A 181 -16.42 7.44 -6.89
CA ARG A 181 -16.16 6.47 -5.83
C ARG A 181 -16.18 5.04 -6.35
N PHE A 182 -15.16 4.29 -5.95
CA PHE A 182 -15.14 2.84 -6.08
C PHE A 182 -15.14 2.20 -4.70
N GLU A 183 -16.03 1.24 -4.49
CA GLU A 183 -16.06 0.39 -3.31
C GLU A 183 -15.96 -1.07 -3.76
N ALA A 184 -14.89 -1.73 -3.36
CA ALA A 184 -14.66 -3.13 -3.67
C ALA A 184 -13.87 -3.81 -2.54
N GLY A 185 -13.96 -5.13 -2.48
CA GLY A 185 -13.29 -5.90 -1.44
C GLY A 185 -12.59 -7.13 -1.98
N THR A 186 -11.65 -7.62 -1.19
CA THR A 186 -10.90 -8.85 -1.43
C THR A 186 -10.91 -9.73 -0.19
N THR A 187 -10.61 -11.02 -0.32
CA THR A 187 -10.55 -11.92 0.84
C THR A 187 -9.35 -11.57 1.73
N ALA A 188 -9.61 -11.35 3.02
CA ALA A 188 -8.60 -11.14 4.04
C ALA A 188 -7.81 -12.44 4.29
N THR A 189 -6.49 -12.38 4.14
CA THR A 189 -5.58 -13.51 4.39
C THR A 189 -4.29 -13.01 5.02
N GLY A 190 -3.72 -13.75 5.96
CA GLY A 190 -2.51 -13.34 6.69
C GLY A 190 -2.79 -12.28 7.76
N ASP A 191 -1.79 -11.50 8.13
CA ASP A 191 -1.90 -10.52 9.23
C ASP A 191 -2.54 -9.19 8.81
N SER A 192 -2.44 -8.83 7.53
CA SER A 192 -2.93 -7.56 6.99
C SER A 192 -3.14 -7.65 5.49
N VAL A 193 -4.10 -6.90 4.94
CA VAL A 193 -4.30 -6.73 3.49
C VAL A 193 -3.87 -5.33 3.08
N TYR A 194 -2.74 -5.21 2.39
CA TYR A 194 -2.27 -3.95 1.78
C TYR A 194 -2.89 -3.76 0.40
N ASN A 195 -3.33 -2.54 0.08
CA ASN A 195 -3.85 -2.22 -1.23
C ASN A 195 -3.47 -0.81 -1.71
N MET A 196 -3.17 -0.66 -3.00
CA MET A 196 -2.77 0.60 -3.63
C MET A 196 -3.60 0.82 -4.91
N VAL A 197 -4.00 2.06 -5.17
CA VAL A 197 -4.61 2.48 -6.44
C VAL A 197 -3.70 3.48 -7.15
N ASP A 198 -3.58 3.33 -8.47
CA ASP A 198 -2.93 4.30 -9.36
C ASP A 198 -4.00 4.90 -10.30
N VAL A 199 -4.04 6.22 -10.42
CA VAL A 199 -4.92 6.95 -11.34
C VAL A 199 -4.07 7.80 -12.26
N ASN A 200 -3.97 7.39 -13.53
CA ASN A 200 -3.36 8.21 -14.56
C ASN A 200 -4.39 9.20 -15.09
N TRP A 201 -3.96 10.41 -15.42
CA TRP A 201 -4.82 11.41 -15.99
C TRP A 201 -4.12 12.17 -17.12
N ASP A 202 -4.91 12.55 -18.12
CA ASP A 202 -4.48 13.29 -19.30
C ASP A 202 -5.45 14.46 -19.54
N LEU A 203 -4.93 15.57 -20.08
CA LEU A 203 -5.79 16.60 -20.67
C LEU A 203 -6.38 16.09 -21.99
N PRO A 204 -7.68 16.33 -22.25
CA PRO A 204 -8.27 16.05 -23.54
C PRO A 204 -7.54 16.74 -24.72
N ASP A 205 -7.43 16.02 -25.84
CA ASP A 205 -6.70 16.46 -27.04
C ASP A 205 -7.15 17.83 -27.58
N TYR A 206 -8.41 18.23 -27.35
CA TYR A 206 -8.95 19.48 -27.89
C TYR A 206 -8.34 20.74 -27.25
N TYR A 207 -7.76 20.63 -26.05
CA TYR A 207 -7.00 21.73 -25.45
C TYR A 207 -5.70 22.01 -26.21
N GLY A 208 -5.16 21.02 -26.94
CA GLY A 208 -3.92 21.14 -27.68
C GLY A 208 -2.68 21.36 -26.79
N LEU A 209 -2.80 21.03 -25.50
CA LEU A 209 -1.75 21.15 -24.49
C LEU A 209 -1.35 19.76 -24.03
N THR A 210 -0.04 19.49 -23.94
CA THR A 210 0.44 18.27 -23.30
C THR A 210 0.38 18.47 -21.79
N ASN A 211 -0.49 17.73 -21.10
CA ASN A 211 -0.45 17.56 -19.66
C ASN A 211 -0.93 16.16 -19.33
N ASP A 212 -0.12 15.50 -18.53
CA ASP A 212 -0.37 14.17 -18.04
C ASP A 212 0.18 14.06 -16.62
N GLY A 213 -0.38 13.15 -15.85
CA GLY A 213 0.08 12.88 -14.51
C GLY A 213 -0.45 11.57 -13.97
N THR A 214 0.05 11.22 -12.79
CA THR A 214 -0.39 10.04 -12.05
C THR A 214 -0.53 10.46 -10.59
N GLU A 215 -1.68 10.14 -10.01
CA GLU A 215 -1.93 10.24 -8.58
C GLU A 215 -2.13 8.83 -8.03
N SER A 216 -1.63 8.56 -6.83
CA SER A 216 -1.79 7.27 -6.18
C SER A 216 -2.05 7.43 -4.69
N ASP A 217 -2.76 6.46 -4.13
CA ASP A 217 -2.95 6.34 -2.69
C ASP A 217 -3.05 4.86 -2.28
N ASP A 218 -2.71 4.58 -1.03
CA ASP A 218 -2.70 3.22 -0.48
C ASP A 218 -3.28 3.18 0.93
N ASP A 219 -3.81 2.02 1.30
CA ASP A 219 -4.19 1.75 2.68
C ASP A 219 -4.08 0.24 2.99
N THR A 220 -4.09 -0.10 4.27
CA THR A 220 -3.98 -1.47 4.77
C THR A 220 -5.13 -1.78 5.72
N CYS A 221 -5.72 -2.96 5.60
CA CYS A 221 -6.65 -3.50 6.60
C CYS A 221 -5.93 -4.51 7.50
N ASP A 222 -5.91 -4.28 8.81
CA ASP A 222 -5.48 -5.29 9.80
C ASP A 222 -6.46 -6.46 9.82
N VAL A 223 -5.94 -7.69 9.80
CA VAL A 223 -6.73 -8.92 9.85
C VAL A 223 -6.79 -9.44 11.28
N GLU A 224 -8.00 -9.54 11.83
CA GLU A 224 -8.24 -10.24 13.10
C GLU A 224 -8.33 -11.74 12.83
N GLN A 225 -7.38 -12.51 13.35
CA GLN A 225 -7.49 -13.95 13.35
C GLN A 225 -8.40 -14.33 14.53
N GLU A 226 -9.50 -15.05 14.29
CA GLU A 226 -10.28 -15.61 15.40
C GLU A 226 -9.35 -16.48 16.26
N ASP A 227 -9.41 -16.33 17.58
CA ASP A 227 -8.60 -17.14 18.50
C ASP A 227 -8.89 -18.62 18.22
N GLY A 228 -7.93 -19.30 17.59
CA GLY A 228 -8.02 -20.74 17.34
C GLY A 228 -8.00 -21.57 18.63
N ALA A 229 -8.15 -22.89 18.50
CA ALA A 229 -8.04 -23.80 19.63
C ALA A 229 -6.57 -23.91 20.10
N THR A 230 -6.32 -23.71 21.39
CA THR A 230 -5.05 -24.11 22.02
C THR A 230 -5.32 -24.99 23.23
N ARG A 231 -4.35 -25.85 23.55
CA ARG A 231 -4.39 -26.73 24.71
C ARG A 231 -3.10 -26.65 25.50
N THR A 232 -3.27 -26.76 26.81
CA THR A 232 -2.15 -26.76 27.75
C THR A 232 -1.27 -28.01 27.59
N ILE A 233 -0.06 -27.94 28.14
CA ILE A 233 0.86 -29.09 28.24
C ILE A 233 0.16 -30.33 28.83
N GLY A 234 -0.78 -30.15 29.76
CA GLY A 234 -1.49 -31.24 30.42
C GLY A 234 -2.30 -32.09 29.45
N PHE A 235 -2.96 -31.44 28.49
CA PHE A 235 -3.71 -32.12 27.42
C PHE A 235 -2.76 -32.94 26.56
N TRP A 236 -1.78 -32.29 25.92
CA TRP A 236 -0.83 -32.93 25.01
C TRP A 236 -0.03 -34.05 25.67
N ARG A 237 0.29 -33.91 26.96
CA ARG A 237 1.00 -34.93 27.74
C ARG A 237 0.19 -36.22 27.95
N THR A 238 -1.14 -36.16 27.89
CA THR A 238 -2.01 -37.25 28.37
C THR A 238 -2.94 -37.84 27.32
N HIS A 239 -3.17 -37.19 26.18
CA HIS A 239 -4.14 -37.66 25.16
C HIS A 239 -3.46 -38.51 24.08
N GLY A 240 -2.70 -39.55 24.48
CA GLY A 240 -1.88 -40.37 23.57
C GLY A 240 -2.19 -41.86 23.51
N SER A 241 -3.29 -42.34 24.08
CA SER A 241 -3.66 -43.75 23.95
C SER A 241 -5.17 -43.92 24.01
N ASP A 242 -5.73 -44.83 23.19
CA ASP A 242 -7.09 -45.36 23.35
C ASP A 242 -7.10 -46.69 24.14
N GLY A 243 -5.93 -47.13 24.64
CA GLY A 243 -5.69 -48.26 25.52
C GLY A 243 -6.68 -49.41 25.41
N ASP A 244 -6.44 -50.38 24.53
CA ASP A 244 -7.06 -51.72 24.50
C ASP A 244 -8.62 -51.80 24.54
N ILE A 245 -9.38 -50.70 24.47
CA ILE A 245 -10.84 -50.70 24.68
C ILE A 245 -11.62 -50.58 23.37
N PHE A 246 -11.01 -50.12 22.27
CA PHE A 246 -11.70 -49.91 21.00
C PHE A 246 -11.03 -50.65 19.82
N ASP A 247 -11.82 -51.49 19.16
CA ASP A 247 -11.46 -52.16 17.91
C ASP A 247 -11.59 -51.14 16.76
N GLY A 248 -10.58 -50.30 16.55
CA GLY A 248 -10.52 -49.35 15.43
C GLY A 248 -9.52 -48.17 15.52
N ALA A 249 -8.45 -48.26 14.73
CA ALA A 249 -7.75 -47.21 13.98
C ALA A 249 -7.41 -45.82 14.58
N VAL A 250 -7.00 -45.71 15.86
CA VAL A 250 -6.03 -44.67 16.25
C VAL A 250 -4.92 -45.32 17.06
N GLU A 251 -3.97 -45.97 16.37
CA GLU A 251 -2.94 -46.83 16.98
C GLU A 251 -2.06 -46.10 18.02
N PHE A 252 -2.08 -44.74 18.06
CA PHE A 252 -1.23 -43.93 18.95
C PHE A 252 -1.91 -42.71 19.62
N GLY A 253 -3.25 -42.58 19.62
CA GLY A 253 -3.97 -41.46 20.28
C GLY A 253 -3.81 -40.07 19.63
N TYR A 254 -4.42 -39.04 20.23
CA TYR A 254 -4.60 -37.71 19.60
C TYR A 254 -3.33 -36.86 19.52
N THR A 255 -2.48 -36.87 20.54
CA THR A 255 -1.21 -36.13 20.48
C THR A 255 -0.29 -36.65 19.37
N CYS A 256 -0.22 -37.97 19.19
CA CYS A 256 0.58 -38.56 18.11
C CYS A 256 -0.02 -38.25 16.75
N HIS A 257 -1.35 -38.34 16.62
CA HIS A 257 -2.05 -37.93 15.41
C HIS A 257 -1.66 -36.53 14.95
N VAL A 258 -1.77 -35.54 15.86
CA VAL A 258 -1.40 -34.16 15.55
C VAL A 258 0.10 -34.05 15.23
N PHE A 259 0.97 -34.75 15.95
CA PHE A 259 2.40 -34.75 15.65
C PHE A 259 2.73 -35.33 14.27
N GLU A 260 2.16 -36.47 13.91
CA GLU A 260 2.47 -37.20 12.68
C GLU A 260 1.81 -36.55 11.45
N ASP A 261 0.52 -36.28 11.54
CA ASP A 261 -0.30 -35.90 10.38
C ASP A 261 -0.38 -34.39 10.19
N HIS A 262 -0.32 -33.60 11.27
CA HIS A 262 -0.47 -32.14 11.20
C HIS A 262 0.88 -31.40 11.28
N LEU A 263 1.77 -31.83 12.18
CA LEU A 263 3.12 -31.27 12.31
C LEU A 263 4.14 -31.92 11.35
N GLY A 264 3.76 -33.02 10.68
CA GLY A 264 4.59 -33.71 9.68
C GLY A 264 5.61 -34.70 10.25
N GLY A 265 5.40 -35.18 11.48
CA GLY A 265 6.19 -36.24 12.10
C GLY A 265 7.59 -35.82 12.55
N THR A 266 7.89 -34.53 12.63
CA THR A 266 9.19 -34.05 13.13
C THR A 266 9.03 -32.72 13.87
N ALA A 267 9.67 -32.60 15.04
CA ALA A 267 9.70 -31.35 15.81
C ALA A 267 11.11 -30.97 16.23
N ASN A 268 11.57 -29.78 15.84
CA ASN A 268 12.85 -29.24 16.27
C ASN A 268 12.67 -28.35 17.51
N LEU A 269 13.28 -28.74 18.64
CA LEU A 269 13.28 -27.98 19.89
C LEU A 269 14.50 -27.06 20.03
N GLY A 270 15.36 -26.98 19.01
CA GLY A 270 16.61 -26.21 19.01
C GLY A 270 17.82 -27.01 19.53
N TRP A 271 17.63 -27.88 20.52
CA TRP A 271 18.68 -28.74 21.09
C TRP A 271 18.41 -30.24 20.88
N LYS A 272 17.18 -30.61 20.50
CA LYS A 272 16.76 -31.97 20.15
C LYS A 272 15.82 -31.92 18.95
N VAL A 273 15.86 -32.95 18.12
CA VAL A 273 14.91 -33.17 17.03
C VAL A 273 14.15 -34.44 17.34
N LEU A 274 12.83 -34.32 17.50
CA LEU A 274 11.91 -35.42 17.76
C LEU A 274 11.45 -35.99 16.42
N ASN A 275 11.49 -37.30 16.25
CA ASN A 275 11.22 -37.96 14.96
C ASN A 275 10.07 -38.97 15.04
N ASP A 276 9.59 -39.28 16.23
CA ASP A 276 8.47 -40.17 16.44
C ASP A 276 7.68 -39.76 17.69
N CYS A 277 6.54 -40.40 17.90
CA CYS A 277 5.70 -40.03 19.03
C CYS A 277 6.30 -40.47 20.40
N SER A 278 7.21 -41.45 20.42
CA SER A 278 7.87 -41.86 21.66
C SER A 278 8.82 -40.77 22.16
N ASP A 279 9.46 -40.02 21.24
CA ASP A 279 10.24 -38.82 21.54
C ASP A 279 9.35 -37.70 22.12
N VAL A 280 8.17 -37.47 21.54
CA VAL A 280 7.20 -36.45 21.99
C VAL A 280 6.79 -36.71 23.44
N PHE A 281 6.37 -37.94 23.75
CA PHE A 281 6.03 -38.31 25.11
C PHE A 281 7.26 -38.41 26.02
N GLY A 282 8.43 -38.77 25.47
CA GLY A 282 9.73 -38.70 26.13
C GLY A 282 9.99 -37.33 26.73
N ILE A 283 9.85 -36.28 25.92
CA ILE A 283 9.95 -34.89 26.37
C ILE A 283 8.87 -34.57 27.42
N PHE A 284 7.59 -34.83 27.13
CA PHE A 284 6.51 -34.43 28.04
C PHE A 284 6.51 -35.17 29.40
N GLN A 285 6.90 -36.44 29.43
CA GLN A 285 6.84 -37.30 30.63
C GLN A 285 8.14 -37.30 31.44
N ALA A 286 9.26 -36.83 30.87
CA ALA A 286 10.54 -36.80 31.56
C ALA A 286 10.49 -36.08 32.91
N ALA A 287 11.17 -36.64 33.90
CA ALA A 287 11.18 -36.07 35.24
C ALA A 287 12.09 -34.84 35.33
N VAL A 288 11.57 -33.69 35.73
CA VAL A 288 12.38 -32.46 35.93
C VAL A 288 13.56 -32.68 36.89
N ALA A 289 13.41 -33.57 37.87
CA ALA A 289 14.45 -33.78 38.87
C ALA A 289 15.58 -34.70 38.40
N LYS A 290 15.35 -35.57 37.42
CA LYS A 290 16.23 -36.71 37.11
C LYS A 290 16.35 -36.99 35.62
N GLU A 291 17.53 -37.38 35.18
CA GLU A 291 17.76 -37.98 33.87
C GLU A 291 17.17 -39.41 33.84
N SER A 292 17.08 -40.03 32.67
CA SER A 292 16.56 -41.39 32.48
C SER A 292 17.35 -42.45 33.29
N ASP A 293 18.66 -42.23 33.47
CA ASP A 293 19.55 -43.08 34.27
C ASP A 293 19.38 -42.93 35.80
N GLY A 294 18.56 -41.95 36.22
CA GLY A 294 18.26 -41.64 37.61
C GLY A 294 19.18 -40.60 38.27
N ASP A 295 20.20 -40.10 37.57
CA ASP A 295 21.06 -39.02 38.02
C ASP A 295 20.31 -37.69 38.09
N LYS A 296 20.83 -36.74 38.87
CA LYS A 296 20.15 -35.46 39.10
C LYS A 296 20.41 -34.49 37.96
N ARG A 297 19.33 -34.02 37.32
CA ARG A 297 19.37 -32.90 36.37
C ARG A 297 19.94 -31.65 37.01
N ASN A 298 20.88 -31.02 36.32
CA ASN A 298 21.40 -29.71 36.71
C ASN A 298 20.34 -28.60 36.43
N ASN A 299 20.56 -27.38 36.92
CA ASN A 299 19.56 -26.32 36.79
C ASN A 299 19.31 -25.83 35.35
N ILE A 300 20.31 -25.93 34.47
CA ILE A 300 20.14 -25.49 33.07
C ILE A 300 19.35 -26.52 32.28
N CYS A 301 19.66 -27.81 32.47
CA CYS A 301 18.91 -28.92 31.91
C CYS A 301 17.44 -28.90 32.36
N LYS A 302 17.16 -28.58 33.63
CA LYS A 302 15.78 -28.35 34.12
C LYS A 302 15.06 -27.26 33.33
N ALA A 303 15.74 -26.15 33.09
CA ALA A 303 15.16 -25.06 32.31
C ALA A 303 14.94 -25.49 30.85
N GLN A 304 15.90 -26.15 30.22
CA GLN A 304 15.76 -26.68 28.86
C GLN A 304 14.57 -27.62 28.73
N LEU A 305 14.42 -28.58 29.65
CA LEU A 305 13.29 -29.50 29.63
C LEU A 305 11.95 -28.78 29.81
N GLN A 306 11.83 -27.92 30.81
CA GLN A 306 10.58 -27.19 31.06
C GLN A 306 10.24 -26.21 29.93
N GLY A 307 11.24 -25.61 29.31
CA GLY A 307 11.08 -24.79 28.12
C GLY A 307 10.63 -25.61 26.91
N SER A 308 11.22 -26.79 26.73
CA SER A 308 10.84 -27.74 25.68
C SER A 308 9.38 -28.17 25.80
N TRP A 309 8.86 -28.35 27.02
CA TRP A 309 7.43 -28.64 27.23
C TRP A 309 6.52 -27.56 26.67
N GLN A 310 6.84 -26.29 26.94
CA GLN A 310 6.02 -25.16 26.47
C GLN A 310 6.11 -25.01 24.95
N LEU A 311 7.32 -25.12 24.39
CA LEU A 311 7.52 -25.04 22.94
C LEU A 311 6.83 -26.19 22.20
N LEU A 312 6.97 -27.43 22.67
CA LEU A 312 6.36 -28.57 22.03
C LEU A 312 4.83 -28.51 22.05
N ALA A 313 4.24 -28.13 23.19
CA ALA A 313 2.80 -27.89 23.25
C ALA A 313 2.38 -26.78 22.28
N ALA A 314 3.18 -25.72 22.17
CA ALA A 314 2.87 -24.61 21.29
C ALA A 314 2.93 -24.99 19.81
N MET A 315 3.91 -25.79 19.41
CA MET A 315 4.03 -26.33 18.05
C MET A 315 2.86 -27.25 17.70
N LEU A 316 2.36 -28.06 18.65
CA LEU A 316 1.19 -28.91 18.42
C LEU A 316 -0.09 -28.08 18.28
N ASN A 317 -0.27 -27.05 19.11
CA ASN A 317 -1.38 -26.11 18.99
C ASN A 317 -1.36 -25.40 17.63
N ASP A 318 -0.20 -24.89 17.22
CA ASP A 318 0.03 -24.20 15.93
C ASP A 318 -0.29 -25.10 14.72
N SER A 319 -0.11 -26.41 14.87
CA SER A 319 -0.39 -27.37 13.79
C SER A 319 -1.85 -27.80 13.68
N LEU A 320 -2.70 -27.53 14.67
CA LEU A 320 -4.12 -27.90 14.58
C LEU A 320 -4.79 -27.22 13.39
N THR A 321 -5.76 -27.89 12.77
CA THR A 321 -6.54 -27.33 11.65
C THR A 321 -7.15 -25.97 11.97
N ASN A 322 -7.67 -25.80 13.20
CA ASN A 322 -8.16 -24.52 13.70
C ASN A 322 -7.31 -23.99 14.88
N GLY A 323 -6.03 -24.33 14.92
CA GLY A 323 -5.11 -23.86 15.95
C GLY A 323 -4.91 -22.35 15.90
N THR A 324 -4.73 -21.70 17.05
CA THR A 324 -4.23 -20.31 17.06
C THR A 324 -2.82 -20.33 16.47
N PRO A 325 -2.46 -19.47 15.50
CA PRO A 325 -1.10 -19.47 14.97
C PRO A 325 -0.05 -19.03 15.99
N LEU A 326 1.08 -19.74 16.04
CA LEU A 326 2.23 -19.38 16.85
C LEU A 326 3.14 -18.42 16.07
N SER A 327 3.44 -17.26 16.65
CA SER A 327 4.44 -16.33 16.11
C SER A 327 5.79 -17.03 15.85
N ASP A 328 6.25 -16.96 14.59
CA ASP A 328 7.56 -17.47 14.16
C ASP A 328 8.73 -16.85 14.95
N GLU A 329 8.62 -15.57 15.31
CA GLU A 329 9.60 -14.89 16.15
C GLU A 329 9.71 -15.54 17.53
N LEU A 330 8.57 -15.83 18.16
CA LEU A 330 8.53 -16.46 19.48
C LEU A 330 9.05 -17.91 19.44
N LYS A 331 8.63 -18.67 18.43
CA LYS A 331 9.07 -20.06 18.18
C LYS A 331 10.59 -20.13 18.01
N THR A 332 11.14 -19.32 17.11
CA THR A 332 12.57 -19.27 16.82
C THR A 332 13.37 -18.77 18.02
N ALA A 333 12.91 -17.71 18.70
CA ALA A 333 13.57 -17.19 19.89
C ALA A 333 13.67 -18.25 21.01
N MET A 334 12.67 -19.12 21.14
CA MET A 334 12.69 -20.22 22.10
C MET A 334 13.62 -21.36 21.68
N GLN A 335 13.59 -21.77 20.41
CA GLN A 335 14.52 -22.77 19.88
C GLN A 335 15.98 -22.32 20.08
N ASP A 336 16.29 -21.07 19.74
CA ASP A 336 17.62 -20.48 19.94
C ASP A 336 18.01 -20.46 21.42
N ALA A 337 17.08 -20.09 22.31
CA ALA A 337 17.36 -20.05 23.75
C ALA A 337 17.63 -21.44 24.34
N LEU A 338 16.99 -22.48 23.79
CA LEU A 338 17.21 -23.88 24.17
C LEU A 338 18.54 -24.42 23.62
N ALA A 339 18.90 -24.07 22.38
CA ALA A 339 20.20 -24.38 21.78
C ALA A 339 21.36 -23.70 22.53
N ASP A 340 21.23 -22.40 22.81
CA ASP A 340 22.19 -21.62 23.61
C ASP A 340 22.43 -22.24 24.99
N ALA A 341 21.40 -22.85 25.58
CA ALA A 341 21.50 -23.50 26.87
C ALA A 341 22.28 -24.82 26.81
N ASP A 342 22.18 -25.54 25.70
CA ASP A 342 22.89 -26.79 25.44
C ASP A 342 24.39 -26.54 25.31
N ASP A 343 24.74 -25.49 24.56
CA ASP A 343 26.13 -25.08 24.31
C ASP A 343 26.77 -24.32 25.49
N ALA A 344 25.98 -23.91 26.50
CA ALA A 344 26.48 -23.07 27.58
C ALA A 344 27.48 -23.83 28.47
N SER A 345 28.71 -23.31 28.56
CA SER A 345 29.77 -23.90 29.42
C SER A 345 30.01 -23.07 30.69
N GLY A 346 29.88 -21.74 30.61
CA GLY A 346 30.17 -20.81 31.70
C GLY A 346 28.98 -20.53 32.63
N LYS A 347 29.23 -20.29 33.93
CA LYS A 347 28.18 -19.95 34.92
C LYS A 347 27.34 -18.72 34.51
N LYS A 348 27.95 -17.73 33.85
CA LYS A 348 27.27 -16.52 33.38
C LYS A 348 26.37 -16.81 32.17
N GLU A 349 26.86 -17.55 31.20
CA GLU A 349 26.12 -18.01 30.02
C GLU A 349 24.93 -18.86 30.44
N LYS A 350 25.18 -19.89 31.27
CA LYS A 350 24.12 -20.75 31.82
C LYS A 350 23.01 -19.94 32.48
N ARG A 351 23.37 -18.92 33.27
CA ARG A 351 22.40 -18.04 33.94
C ARG A 351 21.63 -17.15 32.97
N LYS A 352 22.26 -16.70 31.88
CA LYS A 352 21.61 -15.90 30.83
C LYS A 352 20.60 -16.77 30.07
N ALA A 353 21.01 -17.95 29.61
CA ALA A 353 20.16 -18.88 28.89
C ALA A 353 18.93 -19.30 29.72
N MET A 354 19.13 -19.73 30.98
CA MET A 354 18.01 -20.07 31.88
C MET A 354 16.99 -18.93 32.08
N LYS A 355 17.46 -17.66 32.13
CA LYS A 355 16.56 -16.51 32.26
C LYS A 355 15.74 -16.29 30.99
N LYS A 356 16.38 -16.40 29.82
CA LYS A 356 15.74 -16.23 28.52
C LYS A 356 14.71 -17.33 28.26
N ILE A 357 15.08 -18.59 28.51
CA ILE A 357 14.15 -19.73 28.48
C ILE A 357 12.94 -19.47 29.37
N LYS A 358 13.15 -19.07 30.64
CA LYS A 358 12.03 -18.85 31.57
C LYS A 358 11.09 -17.72 31.12
N GLN A 359 11.62 -16.67 30.49
CA GLN A 359 10.83 -15.57 29.95
C GLN A 359 9.97 -16.05 28.78
N LEU A 360 10.59 -16.69 27.79
CA LEU A 360 9.92 -17.18 26.59
C LEU A 360 8.92 -18.29 26.91
N ALA A 361 9.26 -19.20 27.83
CA ALA A 361 8.36 -20.23 28.34
C ALA A 361 7.12 -19.64 29.04
N GLY A 362 7.21 -18.43 29.60
CA GLY A 362 6.06 -17.71 30.13
C GLY A 362 5.12 -17.27 29.00
N GLN A 363 5.67 -16.65 27.96
CA GLN A 363 4.90 -16.20 26.78
C GLN A 363 4.25 -17.38 26.04
N LEU A 364 4.99 -18.48 25.86
CA LEU A 364 4.43 -19.71 25.29
C LEU A 364 3.37 -20.34 26.19
N GLY A 365 3.48 -20.18 27.52
CA GLY A 365 2.46 -20.59 28.46
C GLY A 365 1.15 -19.82 28.27
N ASP A 366 1.24 -18.49 28.17
CA ASP A 366 0.08 -17.63 27.91
C ASP A 366 -0.59 -18.00 26.56
N TYR A 367 0.20 -18.26 25.51
CA TYR A 367 -0.29 -18.76 24.22
C TYR A 367 -0.96 -20.14 24.33
N ASN A 368 -0.36 -21.09 25.05
CA ASN A 368 -0.92 -22.44 25.22
C ASN A 368 -2.23 -22.48 26.04
N GLU A 369 -2.59 -21.36 26.68
CA GLU A 369 -3.81 -21.19 27.47
C GLU A 369 -4.84 -20.27 26.79
N SER A 370 -4.54 -19.68 25.62
CA SER A 370 -5.38 -18.64 24.99
C SER A 370 -6.69 -19.12 24.39
N GLY A 371 -6.76 -20.38 23.94
CA GLY A 371 -7.89 -20.95 23.20
C GLY A 371 -8.44 -22.22 23.84
N ASP A 372 -8.37 -22.34 25.18
CA ASP A 372 -8.85 -23.52 25.92
C ASP A 372 -10.39 -23.65 25.89
N ASP A 373 -11.11 -22.55 25.68
CA ASP A 373 -12.57 -22.51 25.53
C ASP A 373 -13.05 -22.71 24.07
N VAL A 374 -12.13 -22.68 23.11
CA VAL A 374 -12.40 -22.96 21.70
C VAL A 374 -12.30 -24.46 21.45
N ALA A 375 -13.34 -25.01 20.82
CA ALA A 375 -13.37 -26.43 20.48
C ALA A 375 -12.29 -26.75 19.43
N ILE A 376 -11.56 -27.85 19.63
CA ILE A 376 -10.69 -28.38 18.57
C ILE A 376 -11.59 -28.88 17.43
N ILE A 377 -11.30 -28.42 16.23
CA ILE A 377 -11.89 -28.92 15.00
C ILE A 377 -10.76 -29.68 14.29
N ASP A 378 -10.96 -30.99 14.12
CA ASP A 378 -10.04 -31.82 13.34
C ASP A 378 -10.69 -32.16 11.99
N ALA A 379 -10.11 -31.67 10.89
CA ALA A 379 -10.68 -31.83 9.56
C ALA A 379 -10.74 -33.29 9.10
N ASP A 380 -9.85 -34.15 9.60
CA ASP A 380 -9.83 -35.58 9.28
C ASP A 380 -10.78 -36.42 10.17
N GLY A 381 -11.39 -35.80 11.18
CA GLY A 381 -12.39 -36.42 12.05
C GLY A 381 -11.81 -37.33 13.13
N THR A 382 -10.53 -37.23 13.44
CA THR A 382 -9.88 -38.04 14.48
C THR A 382 -10.52 -37.80 15.85
N MET A 383 -10.82 -38.89 16.56
CA MET A 383 -11.39 -38.83 17.90
C MET A 383 -10.33 -38.35 18.90
N ILE A 384 -10.70 -37.40 19.75
CA ILE A 384 -9.92 -37.06 20.95
C ILE A 384 -10.29 -38.08 22.06
N PRO A 385 -9.38 -39.00 22.45
CA PRO A 385 -9.67 -40.00 23.46
C PRO A 385 -9.67 -39.37 24.86
N HIS A 386 -10.08 -40.13 25.88
CA HIS A 386 -9.88 -39.71 27.26
C HIS A 386 -8.38 -39.62 27.61
N ALA A 387 -8.03 -38.76 28.55
CA ALA A 387 -6.66 -38.66 29.06
C ALA A 387 -6.17 -39.98 29.67
N ASP A 388 -5.05 -40.50 29.16
CA ASP A 388 -4.32 -41.65 29.67
C ASP A 388 -2.87 -41.28 30.03
N PRO A 389 -2.65 -40.75 31.24
CA PRO A 389 -1.31 -40.41 31.72
C PRO A 389 -0.40 -41.63 31.96
N ASN A 390 -0.95 -42.84 32.08
CA ASN A 390 -0.15 -44.04 32.33
C ASN A 390 0.33 -44.67 31.02
N GLY A 391 -0.55 -44.77 30.02
CA GLY A 391 -0.20 -45.27 28.69
C GLY A 391 0.85 -44.40 28.03
N THR A 392 0.63 -43.08 28.01
CA THR A 392 1.61 -42.10 27.51
C THR A 392 2.97 -42.21 28.19
N ARG A 393 3.00 -42.46 29.51
CA ARG A 393 4.26 -42.69 30.25
C ARG A 393 4.92 -44.02 29.89
N SER A 394 4.17 -45.09 29.66
CA SER A 394 4.74 -46.38 29.28
C SER A 394 5.31 -46.40 27.85
N TYR A 395 4.82 -45.50 27.00
CA TYR A 395 5.25 -45.36 25.61
C TYR A 395 6.41 -44.38 25.41
N ALA A 396 6.62 -43.46 26.36
CA ALA A 396 7.66 -42.44 26.32
C ALA A 396 9.09 -43.04 26.26
N ASP A 397 9.91 -42.58 25.32
CA ASP A 397 11.36 -42.73 25.38
C ASP A 397 11.95 -41.58 26.21
N ASP A 398 12.17 -41.79 27.51
CA ASP A 398 12.67 -40.74 28.39
C ASP A 398 14.13 -40.36 28.15
N THR A 399 14.88 -41.15 27.36
CA THR A 399 16.29 -40.87 27.04
C THR A 399 16.45 -39.67 26.10
N ILE A 400 15.45 -39.36 25.27
CA ILE A 400 15.47 -38.18 24.38
C ILE A 400 15.61 -36.87 25.16
N ALA A 401 15.06 -36.85 26.37
CA ALA A 401 15.03 -35.69 27.23
C ALA A 401 16.32 -35.50 28.01
N ASP A 402 17.28 -36.43 27.96
CA ASP A 402 18.52 -36.32 28.71
C ASP A 402 19.45 -35.27 28.11
N CYS A 403 20.10 -34.52 29.01
CA CYS A 403 20.95 -33.38 28.66
C CYS A 403 22.44 -33.74 28.51
N ASN A 404 22.80 -35.02 28.60
CA ASN A 404 24.19 -35.49 28.62
C ASN A 404 24.58 -36.26 27.36
#